data_AF-A0A7R7DTB6-F1
#
_entry.id   AF-A0A7R7DTB6-F1
#
_cell.length_a   1.000
_cell.length_b   1.000
_cell.length_c   1.000
_cell.angle_alpha   90.00
_cell.angle_beta   90.00
_cell.angle_gamma   90.00
#
_symmetry.space_group_name_H-M   'P 1'
#
loop_
_entity.id
_entity.type
_entity.pdbx_description
1 polymer ?
#
loop_
_entity_poly.entity_id
_entity_poly.type
_entity_poly.pdbx_seq_one_letter_code
_entity_poly.pdbx_strand_id
1 'polypeptide(L)'
;MPERATPDATAHQPGATAPGRDEHETGRPASGGDEHRAGVTVPARIEVLPLVGIGEVTPGDDLAALIGKLGADLRDDDILVVTSKIVSKAEGRLVPAPADPEAREAARQRAVTAETVRVVATRGRTRIVQTRHGLVLAAAGVDASNVDTTQLVLLPVDPDASARALRAELAARLGIRVAVVITDTMGRTWRNGQTDVAIGAAGLAPLRDHRGQTDPYGNDLSVTAAAVIDELAAAADLVKGKTSGVPVAVVRGLGPVAADDGPGAAALVRPSAEDMFSLGTAEALAAGRREVLAVRLAAGELSDDPVPDAPVRRAVAVMRGQASEPGLWRYVRVSSPAARRALTDLLPGEIDTDLVTRAPVLLVAFRTEALGAFDLDDEDPETIAAVMRQMDGIACAADALAAEGLVHVMVTPGLIDPPDPVALGAALGVPASWQFLGATAAGYPARPVVPADDDPGDAYLER
;
A
#
# COMPACT_ATOMS: atom_id res chain seq x y z
N MET A 1 -45.54 -4.91 -24.48
CA MET A 1 -46.77 -4.11 -24.33
C MET A 1 -47.14 -4.14 -22.86
N PRO A 2 -47.34 -3.00 -22.17
CA PRO A 2 -47.42 -1.61 -22.68
C PRO A 2 -46.12 -0.80 -22.40
N GLU A 3 -45.64 0.05 -23.31
CA GLU A 3 -45.98 1.48 -23.59
C GLU A 3 -45.21 2.47 -22.68
N ARG A 4 -44.17 3.16 -23.19
CA ARG A 4 -44.14 4.41 -24.01
C ARG A 4 -44.18 5.68 -23.15
N ALA A 5 -43.12 6.51 -23.25
CA ALA A 5 -43.21 7.90 -23.71
C ALA A 5 -41.83 8.59 -23.73
N THR A 6 -41.39 8.99 -24.92
CA THR A 6 -40.50 10.15 -25.17
C THR A 6 -41.32 11.44 -25.15
N PRO A 7 -40.68 12.60 -24.95
CA PRO A 7 -40.64 13.63 -26.01
C PRO A 7 -39.29 14.37 -26.01
N ASP A 8 -38.92 15.26 -26.93
CA ASP A 8 -39.16 15.52 -28.34
C ASP A 8 -38.09 16.59 -28.70
N ALA A 9 -37.63 16.60 -29.94
CA ALA A 9 -36.67 17.57 -30.45
C ALA A 9 -37.40 18.79 -31.04
N THR A 10 -36.85 20.00 -30.86
CA THR A 10 -37.24 21.17 -31.65
C THR A 10 -36.02 21.93 -32.19
N ALA A 11 -36.23 22.45 -33.39
CA ALA A 11 -35.28 22.90 -34.40
C ALA A 11 -34.70 24.32 -34.19
N HIS A 12 -33.51 24.53 -34.78
CA HIS A 12 -33.16 25.56 -35.78
C HIS A 12 -34.22 26.67 -36.04
N GLN A 13 -33.97 27.97 -36.21
CA GLN A 13 -32.86 28.75 -36.84
C GLN A 13 -33.20 30.29 -36.69
N PRO A 14 -32.70 31.29 -37.47
CA PRO A 14 -31.48 32.13 -37.35
C PRO A 14 -31.71 33.68 -37.29
N GLY A 15 -30.63 34.47 -37.25
CA GLY A 15 -30.57 35.89 -37.66
C GLY A 15 -29.19 36.52 -37.35
N ALA A 16 -28.31 36.77 -38.33
CA ALA A 16 -28.16 38.05 -39.09
C ALA A 16 -27.85 39.25 -38.16
N THR A 17 -26.84 40.10 -38.29
CA THR A 17 -26.01 40.56 -39.43
C THR A 17 -24.88 41.46 -38.90
N ALA A 18 -23.77 41.56 -39.64
CA ALA A 18 -22.65 42.50 -39.42
C ALA A 18 -23.06 43.98 -39.65
N PRO A 19 -22.22 44.97 -39.27
CA PRO A 19 -21.19 45.53 -40.16
C PRO A 19 -19.89 45.86 -39.40
N GLY A 20 -18.75 46.28 -39.95
CA GLY A 20 -18.32 46.70 -41.27
C GLY A 20 -16.81 46.97 -41.17
N ARG A 21 -16.10 46.90 -42.29
CA ARG A 21 -14.65 47.11 -42.40
C ARG A 21 -14.36 48.61 -42.47
N ASP A 22 -13.23 49.04 -41.91
CA ASP A 22 -12.48 50.19 -42.39
C ASP A 22 -10.98 49.89 -42.36
N GLU A 23 -10.35 50.21 -43.48
CA GLU A 23 -8.95 50.04 -43.81
C GLU A 23 -8.15 51.25 -43.31
N HIS A 24 -6.96 51.01 -42.74
CA HIS A 24 -5.92 52.04 -42.73
C HIS A 24 -4.54 51.37 -42.76
N GLU A 25 -3.89 51.45 -43.92
CA GLU A 25 -2.44 51.33 -44.05
C GLU A 25 -1.75 52.44 -43.24
N THR A 26 -0.66 52.10 -42.55
CA THR A 26 0.63 52.85 -42.54
C THR A 26 1.61 52.21 -41.57
N GLY A 27 2.89 52.13 -41.97
CA GLY A 27 4.01 52.16 -41.03
C GLY A 27 4.68 50.84 -40.68
N ARG A 28 5.64 50.43 -41.52
CA ARG A 28 6.73 49.52 -41.13
C ARG A 28 7.66 50.24 -40.14
N PRO A 29 8.14 49.54 -39.10
CA PRO A 29 9.55 49.66 -38.76
C PRO A 29 10.21 48.28 -38.81
N ALA A 30 11.38 48.25 -39.44
CA ALA A 30 12.33 47.16 -39.31
C ALA A 30 13.19 47.42 -38.07
N SER A 31 13.33 46.44 -37.18
CA SER A 31 14.59 46.16 -36.47
C SER A 31 14.42 45.04 -35.43
N GLY A 32 15.24 43.99 -35.59
CA GLY A 32 15.94 43.32 -34.48
C GLY A 32 15.09 42.57 -33.46
N GLY A 33 14.95 41.26 -33.65
CA GLY A 33 14.45 40.32 -32.65
C GLY A 33 14.80 38.92 -33.11
N ASP A 34 16.03 38.51 -32.82
CA ASP A 34 16.50 37.13 -32.95
C ASP A 34 15.79 36.29 -31.88
N GLU A 35 14.51 35.99 -32.10
CA GLU A 35 13.74 35.13 -31.22
C GLU A 35 14.14 33.69 -31.52
N HIS A 36 14.86 33.11 -30.56
CA HIS A 36 14.97 31.67 -30.29
C HIS A 36 13.58 31.01 -30.40
N ARG A 37 13.17 30.64 -31.61
CA ARG A 37 12.17 29.60 -31.78
C ARG A 37 12.83 28.30 -31.36
N ALA A 38 12.58 27.90 -30.11
CA ALA A 38 12.83 26.54 -29.65
C ALA A 38 12.25 25.60 -30.72
N GLY A 39 13.15 24.98 -31.49
CA GLY A 39 12.75 24.08 -32.56
C GLY A 39 11.94 22.96 -31.95
N VAL A 40 10.71 22.79 -32.42
CA VAL A 40 9.90 21.61 -32.08
C VAL A 40 10.69 20.39 -32.57
N THR A 41 11.34 19.69 -31.64
CA THR A 41 11.98 18.41 -31.92
C THR A 41 10.88 17.42 -32.26
N VAL A 42 10.76 17.10 -33.55
CA VAL A 42 9.87 16.03 -33.99
C VAL A 42 10.31 14.75 -33.26
N PRO A 43 9.43 14.07 -32.52
CA PRO A 43 9.80 12.85 -31.80
C PRO A 43 10.33 11.81 -32.79
N ALA A 44 11.44 11.17 -32.44
CA ALA A 44 12.07 10.16 -33.27
C ALA A 44 11.12 8.97 -33.47
N ARG A 45 11.18 8.35 -34.66
CA ARG A 45 10.42 7.14 -34.97
C ARG A 45 10.96 5.97 -34.14
N ILE A 46 10.07 5.28 -33.43
CA ILE A 46 10.36 4.04 -32.70
C ILE A 46 9.76 2.86 -33.47
N GLU A 47 10.53 1.78 -33.62
CA GLU A 47 10.08 0.50 -34.19
C GLU A 47 10.10 -0.58 -33.11
N VAL A 48 9.12 -1.49 -33.16
CA VAL A 48 9.07 -2.69 -32.32
C VAL A 48 8.96 -3.89 -33.26
N LEU A 49 9.99 -4.74 -33.29
CA LEU A 49 10.16 -5.79 -34.27
C LEU A 49 10.23 -7.17 -33.58
N PRO A 50 9.47 -8.18 -34.01
CA PRO A 50 9.58 -9.53 -33.45
C PRO A 50 10.85 -10.22 -33.93
N LEU A 51 11.58 -10.88 -33.02
CA LEU A 51 12.69 -11.77 -33.38
C LEU A 51 12.18 -13.21 -33.47
N VAL A 52 11.88 -13.65 -34.69
CA VAL A 52 11.31 -14.97 -34.98
C VAL A 52 12.39 -16.04 -35.14
N GLY A 53 12.04 -17.30 -34.89
CA GLY A 53 12.91 -18.45 -35.20
C GLY A 53 13.83 -18.94 -34.07
N ILE A 54 13.68 -18.44 -32.84
CA ILE A 54 14.48 -18.87 -31.68
C ILE A 54 14.26 -20.36 -31.35
N GLY A 55 13.05 -20.88 -31.58
CA GLY A 55 12.70 -22.27 -31.26
C GLY A 55 12.43 -22.49 -29.77
N GLU A 56 12.42 -23.77 -29.37
CA GLU A 56 12.23 -24.16 -27.96
C GLU A 56 13.57 -24.09 -27.22
N VAL A 57 13.59 -23.41 -26.08
CA VAL A 57 14.76 -23.27 -25.21
C VAL A 57 14.71 -24.30 -24.10
N THR A 58 15.84 -24.95 -23.84
CA THR A 58 16.03 -26.00 -22.83
C THR A 58 17.11 -25.62 -21.82
N PRO A 59 17.17 -26.29 -20.65
CA PRO A 59 18.21 -26.03 -19.66
C PRO A 59 19.63 -26.12 -20.22
N GLY A 60 20.41 -25.06 -20.00
CA GLY A 60 21.79 -24.95 -20.47
C GLY A 60 21.97 -24.33 -21.85
N ASP A 61 20.89 -23.98 -22.57
CA ASP A 61 21.00 -23.34 -23.88
C ASP A 61 21.63 -21.93 -23.79
N ASP A 62 22.53 -21.63 -24.74
CA ASP A 62 23.18 -20.34 -24.87
C ASP A 62 22.27 -19.33 -25.60
N LEU A 63 21.55 -18.52 -24.83
CA LEU A 63 20.62 -17.52 -25.37
C LEU A 63 21.32 -16.48 -26.28
N ALA A 64 22.56 -16.10 -25.97
CA ALA A 64 23.30 -15.14 -26.79
C ALA A 64 23.66 -15.75 -28.15
N ALA A 65 24.02 -17.04 -28.20
CA ALA A 65 24.21 -17.76 -29.45
C ALA A 65 22.91 -17.89 -30.25
N LEU A 66 21.80 -18.23 -29.60
CA LEU A 66 20.51 -18.39 -30.27
C LEU A 66 20.02 -17.07 -30.87
N ILE A 67 20.07 -15.98 -30.09
CA ILE A 67 19.70 -14.64 -30.53
C ILE A 67 20.68 -14.15 -31.62
N GLY A 68 21.98 -14.32 -31.42
CA GLY A 68 23.01 -13.85 -32.36
C GLY A 68 22.94 -14.52 -33.73
N LYS A 69 22.54 -15.80 -33.81
CA LYS A 69 22.32 -16.49 -35.10
C LYS A 69 21.19 -15.88 -35.94
N LEU A 70 20.18 -15.33 -35.26
CA LEU A 70 19.00 -14.73 -35.89
C LEU A 70 19.14 -13.21 -36.04
N GLY A 71 20.07 -12.61 -35.30
CA GLY A 71 20.29 -11.18 -35.19
C GLY A 71 21.12 -10.56 -36.31
N ALA A 72 21.02 -11.06 -37.55
CA ALA A 72 21.75 -10.49 -38.69
C ALA A 72 21.43 -9.00 -38.94
N ASP A 73 20.26 -8.55 -38.46
CA ASP A 73 19.80 -7.15 -38.55
C ASP A 73 19.90 -6.38 -37.23
N LEU A 74 20.49 -6.95 -36.17
CA LEU A 74 20.73 -6.21 -34.92
C LEU A 74 21.76 -5.10 -35.15
N ARG A 75 21.52 -3.96 -34.53
CA ARG A 75 22.32 -2.75 -34.71
C ARG A 75 22.72 -2.18 -33.37
N ASP A 76 23.73 -1.32 -33.41
CA ASP A 76 24.02 -0.43 -32.30
C ASP A 76 22.76 0.32 -31.85
N ASP A 77 22.63 0.43 -30.54
CA ASP A 77 21.57 1.11 -29.81
C ASP A 77 20.18 0.44 -29.91
N ASP A 78 20.12 -0.81 -30.40
CA ASP A 78 18.92 -1.65 -30.27
C ASP A 78 18.71 -2.11 -28.81
N ILE A 79 17.44 -2.25 -28.43
CA ILE A 79 17.02 -2.77 -27.13
C ILE A 79 16.34 -4.13 -27.34
N LEU A 80 16.92 -5.20 -26.80
CA LEU A 80 16.32 -6.53 -26.82
C LEU A 80 15.41 -6.71 -25.62
N VAL A 81 14.12 -6.91 -25.87
CA VAL A 81 13.12 -7.17 -24.85
C VAL A 81 12.79 -8.66 -24.85
N VAL A 82 13.23 -9.36 -23.80
CA VAL A 82 13.31 -10.83 -23.70
C VAL A 82 12.33 -11.32 -22.63
N THR A 83 11.49 -12.30 -22.94
CA THR A 83 10.63 -12.89 -21.89
C THR A 83 11.44 -13.67 -20.85
N SER A 84 11.04 -13.55 -19.59
CA SER A 84 11.52 -14.30 -18.43
C SER A 84 11.59 -15.80 -18.71
N LYS A 85 10.62 -16.35 -19.45
CA LYS A 85 10.48 -17.79 -19.67
C LYS A 85 11.70 -18.43 -20.33
N ILE A 86 12.27 -17.82 -21.38
CA ILE A 86 13.43 -18.42 -22.04
C ILE A 86 14.70 -18.27 -21.20
N VAL A 87 14.79 -17.20 -20.41
CA VAL A 87 15.88 -16.99 -19.44
C VAL A 87 15.80 -18.04 -18.34
N SER A 88 14.62 -18.20 -17.72
CA SER A 88 14.33 -19.24 -16.74
C SER A 88 14.63 -20.64 -17.26
N LYS A 89 14.23 -20.97 -18.49
CA LYS A 89 14.52 -22.28 -19.09
C LYS A 89 16.02 -22.49 -19.26
N ALA A 90 16.74 -21.55 -19.88
CA ALA A 90 18.18 -21.62 -20.06
C ALA A 90 18.94 -21.77 -18.73
N GLU A 91 18.49 -21.06 -17.69
CA GLU A 91 19.05 -21.11 -16.33
C GLU A 91 18.60 -22.31 -15.50
N GLY A 92 17.80 -23.22 -16.05
CA GLY A 92 17.34 -24.42 -15.34
C GLY A 92 16.34 -24.14 -14.21
N ARG A 93 15.58 -23.04 -14.27
CA ARG A 93 14.53 -22.65 -13.31
C ARG A 93 13.23 -23.42 -13.52
N LEU A 94 13.34 -24.73 -13.77
CA LEU A 94 12.23 -25.65 -13.96
C LEU A 94 12.07 -26.54 -12.73
N VAL A 95 10.84 -26.68 -12.24
CA VAL A 95 10.53 -27.61 -11.15
C VAL A 95 9.57 -28.71 -11.63
N PRO A 96 9.76 -29.97 -11.20
CA PRO A 96 8.84 -31.05 -11.53
C PRO A 96 7.45 -30.79 -10.96
N ALA A 97 6.43 -31.14 -11.74
CA ALA A 97 5.05 -31.02 -11.35
C ALA A 97 4.24 -32.23 -11.87
N PRO A 98 3.50 -32.93 -10.99
CA PRO A 98 2.71 -34.09 -11.38
C PRO A 98 1.70 -33.79 -12.49
N ALA A 99 1.27 -34.84 -13.20
CA ALA A 99 0.18 -34.74 -14.19
C ALA A 99 -1.21 -34.65 -13.54
N ASP A 100 -1.37 -35.24 -12.35
CA ASP A 100 -2.61 -35.15 -11.57
C ASP A 100 -2.91 -33.68 -11.20
N PRO A 101 -4.10 -33.13 -11.51
CA PRO A 101 -4.40 -31.71 -11.30
C PRO A 101 -4.27 -31.24 -9.85
N GLU A 102 -4.69 -32.05 -8.87
CA GLU A 102 -4.63 -31.66 -7.46
C GLU A 102 -3.19 -31.67 -6.95
N ALA A 103 -2.43 -32.72 -7.28
CA ALA A 103 -1.02 -32.83 -6.94
C ALA A 103 -0.16 -31.77 -7.65
N ARG A 104 -0.50 -31.42 -8.91
CA ARG A 104 0.12 -30.33 -9.67
C ARG A 104 -0.10 -29.00 -8.99
N GLU A 105 -1.33 -28.72 -8.61
CA GLU A 105 -1.67 -27.48 -7.93
C GLU A 105 -1.03 -27.43 -6.53
N ALA A 106 -0.95 -28.55 -5.80
CA ALA A 106 -0.20 -28.60 -4.55
C ALA A 106 1.30 -28.32 -4.76
N ALA A 107 1.91 -28.86 -5.83
CA ALA A 107 3.29 -28.56 -6.21
C ALA A 107 3.48 -27.08 -6.55
N ARG A 108 2.53 -26.49 -7.28
CA ARG A 108 2.52 -25.06 -7.57
C ARG A 108 2.46 -24.24 -6.30
N GLN A 109 1.56 -24.56 -5.37
CA GLN A 109 1.45 -23.82 -4.11
C GLN A 109 2.72 -23.93 -3.25
N ARG A 110 3.40 -25.08 -3.25
CA ARG A 110 4.72 -25.22 -2.61
C ARG A 110 5.78 -24.33 -3.26
N ALA A 111 5.83 -24.30 -4.60
CA ALA A 111 6.75 -23.42 -5.33
C ALA A 111 6.47 -21.95 -5.04
N VAL A 112 5.19 -21.53 -5.06
CA VAL A 112 4.78 -20.16 -4.68
C VAL A 112 5.25 -19.84 -3.27
N THR A 113 5.03 -20.72 -2.29
CA THR A 113 5.47 -20.51 -0.91
C THR A 113 6.99 -20.40 -0.80
N ALA A 114 7.76 -21.21 -1.53
CA ALA A 114 9.22 -21.16 -1.51
C ALA A 114 9.80 -19.87 -2.13
N GLU A 115 9.07 -19.23 -3.03
CA GLU A 115 9.44 -17.95 -3.65
C GLU A 115 8.85 -16.73 -2.90
N THR A 116 7.99 -16.96 -1.90
CA THR A 116 7.30 -15.91 -1.13
C THR A 116 8.16 -15.41 0.03
N VAL A 117 8.37 -14.09 0.08
CA VAL A 117 8.91 -13.40 1.27
C VAL A 117 7.76 -12.99 2.20
N ARG A 118 6.69 -12.42 1.64
CA ARG A 118 5.47 -12.10 2.39
C ARG A 118 4.23 -12.23 1.53
N VAL A 119 3.12 -12.57 2.15
CA VAL A 119 1.79 -12.57 1.51
C VAL A 119 1.21 -11.16 1.58
N VAL A 120 0.74 -10.65 0.44
CA VAL A 120 0.03 -9.37 0.35
C VAL A 120 -1.47 -9.61 0.44
N ALA A 121 -1.99 -10.51 -0.41
CA ALA A 121 -3.42 -10.80 -0.47
C ALA A 121 -3.68 -12.25 -0.87
N THR A 122 -4.77 -12.82 -0.34
CA THR A 122 -5.22 -14.17 -0.65
C THR A 122 -6.68 -14.15 -1.10
N ARG A 123 -6.96 -14.82 -2.22
CA ARG A 123 -8.32 -15.06 -2.69
C ARG A 123 -8.46 -16.49 -3.20
N GLY A 124 -9.11 -17.33 -2.41
CA GLY A 124 -9.13 -18.76 -2.65
C GLY A 124 -7.71 -19.31 -2.70
N ARG A 125 -7.34 -19.98 -3.80
CA ARG A 125 -5.99 -20.54 -4.01
C ARG A 125 -4.99 -19.53 -4.56
N THR A 126 -5.45 -18.35 -5.01
CA THR A 126 -4.56 -17.33 -5.58
C THR A 126 -3.99 -16.47 -4.46
N ARG A 127 -2.67 -16.26 -4.49
CA ARG A 127 -1.95 -15.36 -3.60
C ARG A 127 -1.25 -14.29 -4.41
N ILE A 128 -1.37 -13.04 -3.99
CA ILE A 128 -0.45 -11.95 -4.38
C ILE A 128 0.62 -11.91 -3.30
N VAL A 129 1.87 -11.99 -3.70
CA VAL A 129 3.01 -12.11 -2.78
C VAL A 129 4.14 -11.21 -3.21
N GLN A 130 4.95 -10.78 -2.25
CA GLN A 130 6.26 -10.23 -2.53
C GLN A 130 7.26 -11.39 -2.67
N THR A 131 8.03 -11.39 -3.76
CA THR A 131 9.11 -12.36 -3.99
C THR A 131 10.45 -11.86 -3.45
N ARG A 132 11.48 -12.71 -3.49
CA ARG A 132 12.85 -12.30 -3.11
C ARG A 132 13.43 -11.16 -3.96
N HIS A 133 12.96 -11.00 -5.19
CA HIS A 133 13.30 -9.88 -6.07
C HIS A 133 12.65 -8.55 -5.62
N GLY A 134 11.69 -8.62 -4.69
CA GLY A 134 10.85 -7.49 -4.27
C GLY A 134 9.60 -7.27 -5.14
N LEU A 135 9.44 -8.02 -6.24
CA LEU A 135 8.23 -7.97 -7.08
C LEU A 135 6.99 -8.39 -6.30
N VAL A 136 5.89 -7.62 -6.44
CA VAL A 136 4.58 -7.93 -5.86
C VAL A 136 3.62 -8.38 -6.97
N LEU A 137 3.37 -9.68 -7.05
CA LEU A 137 2.63 -10.28 -8.16
C LEU A 137 1.89 -11.55 -7.76
N ALA A 138 0.97 -11.98 -8.61
CA ALA A 138 0.21 -13.21 -8.42
C ALA A 138 1.12 -14.44 -8.55
N ALA A 139 0.91 -15.41 -7.65
CA ALA A 139 1.59 -16.71 -7.66
C ALA A 139 3.13 -16.62 -7.74
N ALA A 140 3.75 -15.57 -7.21
CA ALA A 140 5.20 -15.37 -7.22
C ALA A 140 5.87 -15.41 -8.62
N GLY A 141 5.11 -15.20 -9.71
CA GLY A 141 5.61 -15.41 -11.07
C GLY A 141 5.78 -16.88 -11.46
N VAL A 142 5.31 -17.83 -10.64
CA VAL A 142 5.32 -19.26 -10.97
C VAL A 142 4.29 -19.53 -12.07
N ASP A 143 4.81 -19.92 -13.24
CA ASP A 143 4.02 -20.17 -14.44
C ASP A 143 3.94 -21.67 -14.76
N ALA A 144 2.79 -22.07 -15.29
CA ALA A 144 2.49 -23.42 -15.76
C ALA A 144 2.21 -23.45 -17.27
N SER A 145 2.29 -22.30 -17.95
CA SER A 145 2.02 -22.13 -19.37
C SER A 145 3.32 -22.10 -20.19
N ASN A 146 3.22 -22.46 -21.48
CA ASN A 146 4.34 -22.51 -22.43
C ASN A 146 5.55 -23.33 -21.91
N VAL A 147 5.26 -24.37 -21.14
CA VAL A 147 6.20 -25.37 -20.61
C VAL A 147 5.52 -26.74 -20.70
N ASP A 148 6.32 -27.81 -20.68
CA ASP A 148 5.82 -29.16 -20.60
C ASP A 148 4.86 -29.35 -19.40
N THR A 149 3.82 -30.18 -19.57
CA THR A 149 2.78 -30.40 -18.56
C THR A 149 3.29 -31.14 -17.33
N THR A 150 4.54 -31.61 -17.32
CA THR A 150 5.22 -32.21 -16.16
C THR A 150 6.08 -31.22 -15.39
N GLN A 151 6.05 -29.94 -15.75
CA GLN A 151 6.93 -28.92 -15.17
C GLN A 151 6.18 -27.62 -14.83
N LEU A 152 6.81 -26.82 -13.98
CA LEU A 152 6.49 -25.40 -13.74
C LEU A 152 7.77 -24.59 -13.94
N VAL A 153 7.62 -23.32 -14.30
CA VAL A 153 8.72 -22.38 -14.49
C VAL A 153 8.72 -21.37 -13.35
N LEU A 154 9.89 -21.18 -12.73
CA LEU A 154 10.14 -20.11 -11.77
C LEU A 154 10.82 -18.94 -12.47
N LEU A 155 10.74 -17.74 -11.91
CA LEU A 155 11.51 -16.60 -12.41
C LEU A 155 13.04 -16.85 -12.32
N PRO A 156 13.85 -16.18 -13.17
CA PRO A 156 15.30 -16.13 -13.01
C PRO A 156 15.66 -15.66 -11.59
N VAL A 157 16.77 -16.15 -11.03
CA VAL A 157 17.14 -15.82 -9.63
C VAL A 157 17.55 -14.35 -9.49
N ASP A 158 18.24 -13.83 -10.50
CA ASP A 158 18.65 -12.43 -10.60
C ASP A 158 18.51 -11.98 -12.06
N PRO A 159 17.30 -11.54 -12.47
CA PRO A 159 17.06 -11.14 -13.85
C PRO A 159 17.92 -9.94 -14.30
N ASP A 160 18.35 -9.07 -13.37
CA ASP A 160 19.27 -7.98 -13.71
C ASP A 160 20.65 -8.56 -14.08
N ALA A 161 21.16 -9.51 -13.32
CA ALA A 161 22.40 -10.23 -13.68
C ALA A 161 22.26 -10.99 -15.01
N SER A 162 21.13 -11.65 -15.25
CA SER A 162 20.86 -12.32 -16.53
C SER A 162 20.88 -11.35 -17.71
N ALA A 163 20.29 -10.15 -17.54
CA ALA A 163 20.29 -9.11 -18.57
C ALA A 163 21.71 -8.60 -18.87
N ARG A 164 22.53 -8.37 -17.83
CA ARG A 164 23.94 -7.95 -17.97
C ARG A 164 24.77 -9.01 -18.69
N ALA A 165 24.63 -10.28 -18.30
CA ALA A 165 25.34 -11.39 -18.93
C ALA A 165 24.97 -11.51 -20.42
N LEU A 166 23.67 -11.46 -20.74
CA LEU A 166 23.21 -11.52 -22.14
C LEU A 166 23.71 -10.32 -22.96
N ARG A 167 23.67 -9.11 -22.40
CA ARG A 167 24.22 -7.89 -23.03
C ARG A 167 25.71 -8.04 -23.34
N ALA A 168 26.50 -8.48 -22.36
CA ALA A 168 27.95 -8.64 -22.50
C ALA A 168 28.30 -9.69 -23.56
N GLU A 169 27.61 -10.82 -23.57
CA GLU A 169 27.83 -11.89 -24.54
C GLU A 169 27.45 -11.47 -25.96
N LEU A 170 26.33 -10.76 -26.14
CA LEU A 170 25.95 -10.22 -27.46
C LEU A 170 26.96 -9.20 -27.96
N ALA A 171 27.45 -8.32 -27.09
CA ALA A 171 28.50 -7.36 -27.44
C ALA A 171 29.79 -8.06 -27.87
N ALA A 172 30.22 -9.08 -27.12
CA ALA A 172 31.43 -9.84 -27.44
C ALA A 172 31.32 -10.61 -28.77
N ARG A 173 30.14 -11.15 -29.09
CA ARG A 173 29.92 -12.00 -30.28
C ARG A 173 29.65 -11.22 -31.55
N LEU A 174 28.89 -10.13 -31.44
CA LEU A 174 28.39 -9.38 -32.58
C LEU A 174 29.12 -8.04 -32.76
N GLY A 175 29.89 -7.59 -31.76
CA GLY A 175 30.59 -6.30 -31.82
C GLY A 175 29.66 -5.09 -31.78
N ILE A 176 28.43 -5.25 -31.27
CA ILE A 176 27.40 -4.20 -31.20
C ILE A 176 27.12 -3.78 -29.76
N ARG A 177 26.65 -2.56 -29.58
CA ARG A 177 26.18 -2.02 -28.29
C ARG A 177 24.67 -2.10 -28.22
N VAL A 178 24.15 -2.92 -27.31
CA VAL A 178 22.71 -3.09 -27.10
C VAL A 178 22.33 -2.91 -25.64
N ALA A 179 21.03 -2.73 -25.41
CA ALA A 179 20.41 -2.88 -24.10
C ALA A 179 19.57 -4.17 -24.06
N VAL A 180 19.36 -4.71 -22.86
CA VAL A 180 18.54 -5.89 -22.63
C VAL A 180 17.52 -5.58 -21.54
N VAL A 181 16.26 -5.91 -21.78
CA VAL A 181 15.17 -5.85 -20.79
C VAL A 181 14.53 -7.22 -20.70
N ILE A 182 14.54 -7.83 -19.54
CA ILE A 182 13.85 -9.10 -19.27
C ILE A 182 12.46 -8.78 -18.72
N THR A 183 11.42 -9.39 -19.29
CA THR A 183 10.03 -9.08 -18.98
C THR A 183 9.25 -10.29 -18.50
N ASP A 184 8.26 -10.05 -17.64
CA ASP A 184 7.26 -11.06 -17.30
C ASP A 184 5.86 -10.47 -17.35
N THR A 185 4.89 -11.33 -17.62
CA THR A 185 3.49 -10.94 -17.75
C THR A 185 2.87 -10.81 -16.36
N MET A 186 2.32 -9.63 -16.04
CA MET A 186 1.62 -9.43 -14.78
C MET A 186 0.29 -8.68 -14.92
N GLY A 187 -0.60 -8.94 -13.96
CA GLY A 187 -1.76 -8.10 -13.73
C GLY A 187 -1.36 -6.80 -13.03
N ARG A 188 -2.32 -5.87 -12.91
CA ARG A 188 -2.09 -4.57 -12.24
C ARG A 188 -3.34 -4.10 -11.53
N THR A 189 -3.17 -3.32 -10.47
CA THR A 189 -4.28 -2.81 -9.67
C THR A 189 -5.22 -1.93 -10.50
N TRP A 190 -6.51 -2.01 -10.16
CA TRP A 190 -7.59 -1.17 -10.70
C TRP A 190 -7.86 -1.27 -12.21
N ARG A 191 -7.25 -2.23 -12.92
CA ARG A 191 -7.48 -2.45 -14.36
C ARG A 191 -7.61 -3.94 -14.67
N ASN A 192 -8.52 -4.27 -15.58
CA ASN A 192 -8.62 -5.61 -16.14
C ASN A 192 -7.53 -5.84 -17.19
N GLY A 193 -7.06 -7.08 -17.30
CA GLY A 193 -6.02 -7.48 -18.24
C GLY A 193 -4.61 -7.54 -17.64
N GLN A 194 -3.70 -8.08 -18.43
CA GLN A 194 -2.28 -8.21 -18.11
C GLN A 194 -1.45 -7.45 -19.15
N THR A 195 -0.24 -7.10 -18.80
CA THR A 195 0.79 -6.58 -19.72
C THR A 195 2.14 -7.03 -19.20
N ASP A 196 3.13 -7.10 -20.08
CA ASP A 196 4.48 -7.33 -19.63
C ASP A 196 5.05 -6.10 -18.92
N VAL A 197 5.83 -6.35 -17.88
CA VAL A 197 6.67 -5.35 -17.21
C VAL A 197 8.11 -5.83 -17.17
N ALA A 198 9.05 -4.93 -16.90
CA ALA A 198 10.44 -5.29 -16.72
C ALA A 198 10.68 -5.94 -15.34
N ILE A 199 11.38 -7.06 -15.34
CA ILE A 199 11.88 -7.73 -14.12
C ILE A 199 13.41 -7.75 -14.05
N GLY A 200 14.08 -7.46 -15.16
CA GLY A 200 15.54 -7.30 -15.26
C GLY A 200 15.91 -6.33 -16.38
N ALA A 201 17.02 -5.59 -16.25
CA ALA A 201 17.48 -4.65 -17.28
C ALA A 201 19.00 -4.42 -17.24
N ALA A 202 19.60 -4.15 -18.40
CA ALA A 202 20.98 -3.73 -18.55
C ALA A 202 21.17 -2.81 -19.76
N GLY A 203 21.99 -1.78 -19.62
CA GLY A 203 22.37 -0.87 -20.71
C GLY A 203 21.42 0.30 -20.94
N LEU A 204 20.52 0.60 -20.00
CA LEU A 204 19.60 1.73 -20.08
C LEU A 204 19.12 2.18 -18.70
N ALA A 205 18.74 3.45 -18.59
CA ALA A 205 18.15 4.00 -17.37
C ALA A 205 16.71 3.47 -17.20
N PRO A 206 16.37 2.85 -16.05
CA PRO A 206 15.00 2.36 -15.80
C PRO A 206 13.95 3.47 -15.77
N LEU A 207 14.34 4.62 -15.21
CA LEU A 207 13.50 5.79 -15.03
C LEU A 207 13.99 6.94 -15.92
N ARG A 208 13.06 7.62 -16.56
CA ARG A 208 13.29 8.98 -17.08
C ARG A 208 12.73 9.97 -16.08
N ASP A 209 13.63 10.52 -15.26
CA ASP A 209 13.30 11.50 -14.25
C ASP A 209 13.22 12.90 -14.86
N HIS A 210 12.05 13.51 -14.76
CA HIS A 210 11.79 14.88 -15.20
C HIS A 210 11.80 15.87 -14.02
N ARG A 211 12.02 15.41 -12.78
CA ARG A 211 12.05 16.31 -11.62
C ARG A 211 13.14 17.36 -11.75
N GLY A 212 12.79 18.59 -11.39
CA GLY A 212 13.69 19.74 -11.51
C GLY A 212 13.84 20.27 -12.94
N GLN A 213 13.12 19.70 -13.92
CA GLN A 213 12.96 20.31 -15.25
C GLN A 213 11.78 21.27 -15.24
N THR A 214 11.80 22.25 -16.15
CA THR A 214 10.71 23.19 -16.38
C THR A 214 10.00 22.85 -17.69
N ASP A 215 8.68 22.79 -17.68
CA ASP A 215 7.89 22.53 -18.87
C ASP A 215 7.87 23.74 -19.84
N PRO A 216 7.33 23.59 -21.07
CA PRO A 216 7.26 24.69 -22.04
C PRO A 216 6.41 25.91 -21.60
N TYR A 217 5.63 25.78 -20.53
CA TYR A 217 4.81 26.84 -19.95
C TYR A 217 5.47 27.51 -18.74
N GLY A 218 6.67 27.07 -18.35
CA GLY A 218 7.39 27.61 -17.19
C GLY A 218 7.05 26.93 -15.86
N ASN A 219 6.32 25.81 -15.86
CA ASN A 219 6.01 25.08 -14.63
C ASN A 219 7.14 24.13 -14.24
N ASP A 220 7.51 24.13 -12.96
CA ASP A 220 8.46 23.17 -12.42
C ASP A 220 7.82 21.78 -12.31
N LEU A 221 8.49 20.78 -12.88
CA LEU A 221 8.11 19.38 -12.75
C LEU A 221 8.64 18.83 -11.42
N SER A 222 7.74 18.56 -10.47
CA SER A 222 8.10 18.10 -9.12
C SER A 222 7.80 16.61 -8.85
N VAL A 223 6.90 16.00 -9.63
CA VAL A 223 6.53 14.57 -9.52
C VAL A 223 6.34 14.00 -10.93
N THR A 224 7.43 13.63 -11.58
CA THR A 224 7.35 13.05 -12.93
C THR A 224 8.58 12.18 -13.18
N ALA A 225 8.45 10.86 -13.01
CA ALA A 225 9.44 9.90 -13.47
C ALA A 225 8.72 8.81 -14.26
N ALA A 226 9.06 8.65 -15.54
CA ALA A 226 8.48 7.61 -16.38
C ALA A 226 9.29 6.31 -16.25
N ALA A 227 8.61 5.18 -16.03
CA ALA A 227 9.22 3.86 -16.02
C ALA A 227 9.45 3.37 -17.45
N VAL A 228 10.50 3.89 -18.10
CA VAL A 228 10.77 3.67 -19.52
C VAL A 228 10.86 2.18 -19.85
N ILE A 229 11.49 1.38 -18.99
CA ILE A 229 11.63 -0.06 -19.24
C ILE A 229 10.31 -0.83 -19.14
N ASP A 230 9.32 -0.34 -18.39
CA ASP A 230 7.97 -0.91 -18.37
C ASP A 230 7.17 -0.48 -19.62
N GLU A 231 7.38 0.74 -20.11
CA GLU A 231 6.80 1.17 -21.40
C GLU A 231 7.32 0.30 -22.56
N LEU A 232 8.62 0.00 -22.56
CA LEU A 232 9.26 -0.89 -23.52
C LEU A 232 8.74 -2.33 -23.41
N ALA A 233 8.62 -2.84 -22.18
CA ALA A 233 8.07 -4.17 -21.92
C ALA A 233 6.65 -4.31 -22.46
N ALA A 234 5.78 -3.34 -22.16
CA ALA A 234 4.40 -3.32 -22.63
C ALA A 234 4.31 -3.20 -24.16
N ALA A 235 5.15 -2.37 -24.79
CA ALA A 235 5.17 -2.23 -26.25
C ALA A 235 5.66 -3.51 -26.95
N ALA A 236 6.70 -4.15 -26.41
CA ALA A 236 7.25 -5.40 -26.93
C ALA A 236 6.25 -6.57 -26.85
N ASP A 237 5.39 -6.59 -25.82
CA ASP A 237 4.34 -7.60 -25.68
C ASP A 237 3.40 -7.66 -26.90
N LEU A 238 3.15 -6.51 -27.56
CA LEU A 238 2.28 -6.44 -28.74
C LEU A 238 2.77 -7.28 -29.92
N VAL A 239 4.10 -7.41 -30.09
CA VAL A 239 4.69 -8.19 -31.20
C VAL A 239 5.16 -9.57 -30.75
N LYS A 240 5.45 -9.74 -29.45
CA LYS A 240 5.70 -11.06 -28.88
C LYS A 240 4.39 -11.83 -28.85
N GLY A 241 3.38 -11.42 -28.09
CA GLY A 241 2.14 -12.17 -27.94
C GLY A 241 2.33 -13.53 -27.25
N LYS A 242 1.24 -14.10 -26.74
CA LYS A 242 1.32 -15.24 -25.80
C LYS A 242 1.59 -16.60 -26.45
N THR A 243 1.24 -16.77 -27.72
CA THR A 243 1.24 -18.06 -28.43
C THR A 243 2.00 -18.05 -29.75
N SER A 244 2.68 -16.95 -30.08
CA SER A 244 3.36 -16.75 -31.37
C SER A 244 4.69 -17.52 -31.49
N GLY A 245 5.25 -17.97 -30.36
CA GLY A 245 6.62 -18.49 -30.31
C GLY A 245 7.70 -17.42 -30.49
N VAL A 246 7.40 -16.15 -30.20
CA VAL A 246 8.35 -15.02 -30.26
C VAL A 246 8.73 -14.57 -28.86
N PRO A 247 9.84 -15.07 -28.28
CA PRO A 247 10.24 -14.73 -26.92
C PRO A 247 11.07 -13.45 -26.83
N VAL A 248 11.51 -12.89 -27.95
CA VAL A 248 12.34 -11.68 -28.02
C VAL A 248 11.76 -10.68 -29.02
N ALA A 249 11.71 -9.41 -28.63
CA ALA A 249 11.44 -8.29 -29.52
C ALA A 249 12.63 -7.33 -29.53
N VAL A 250 12.81 -6.60 -30.63
CA VAL A 250 13.80 -5.54 -30.78
C VAL A 250 13.07 -4.21 -30.81
N VAL A 251 13.41 -3.31 -29.88
CA VAL A 251 12.98 -1.91 -29.92
C VAL A 251 14.12 -1.06 -30.47
N ARG A 252 13.82 -0.28 -31.51
CA ARG A 252 14.80 0.52 -32.24
C ARG A 252 14.36 1.98 -32.32
N GLY A 253 15.34 2.90 -32.24
CA GLY A 253 15.11 4.33 -32.46
C GLY A 253 14.78 5.14 -31.21
N LEU A 254 14.88 4.56 -30.01
CA LEU A 254 14.65 5.28 -28.74
C LEU A 254 15.78 6.28 -28.42
N GLY A 255 17.00 6.01 -28.90
CA GLY A 255 18.20 6.80 -28.61
C GLY A 255 19.39 5.90 -28.27
N PRO A 256 20.57 6.47 -28.01
CA PRO A 256 21.75 5.69 -27.67
C PRO A 256 21.56 4.93 -26.36
N VAL A 257 22.04 3.68 -26.31
CA VAL A 257 22.06 2.89 -25.08
C VAL A 257 23.18 3.38 -24.16
N ALA A 258 23.03 3.14 -22.85
CA ALA A 258 24.05 3.50 -21.88
C ALA A 258 25.33 2.68 -22.11
N ALA A 259 26.47 3.28 -21.79
CA ALA A 259 27.77 2.60 -21.86
C ALA A 259 27.88 1.54 -20.75
N ASP A 260 27.50 1.90 -19.52
CA ASP A 260 27.40 0.98 -18.39
C ASP A 260 26.08 0.19 -18.39
N ASP A 261 25.96 -0.76 -17.46
CA ASP A 261 24.76 -1.59 -17.31
C ASP A 261 23.60 -0.86 -16.60
N GLY A 262 23.88 0.20 -15.86
CA GLY A 262 22.90 0.86 -15.01
C GLY A 262 22.44 0.04 -13.78
N PRO A 263 21.46 0.57 -13.03
CA PRO A 263 21.01 -0.02 -11.77
C PRO A 263 20.07 -1.23 -11.93
N GLY A 264 19.61 -1.53 -13.15
CA GLY A 264 18.69 -2.63 -13.43
C GLY A 264 17.22 -2.33 -13.08
N ALA A 265 16.34 -3.29 -13.36
CA ALA A 265 14.90 -3.18 -13.09
C ALA A 265 14.58 -3.15 -11.59
N ALA A 266 15.49 -3.62 -10.74
CA ALA A 266 15.37 -3.48 -9.28
C ALA A 266 15.15 -2.02 -8.84
N ALA A 267 15.62 -1.04 -9.62
CA ALA A 267 15.38 0.37 -9.35
C ALA A 267 13.91 0.81 -9.46
N LEU A 268 13.05 0.02 -10.13
CA LEU A 268 11.60 0.27 -10.19
C LEU A 268 10.84 -0.34 -9.01
N VAL A 269 11.47 -1.26 -8.27
CA VAL A 269 10.84 -1.92 -7.13
C VAL A 269 10.75 -0.96 -5.96
N ARG A 270 9.54 -0.61 -5.56
CA ARG A 270 9.30 0.20 -4.37
C ARG A 270 9.68 -0.59 -3.11
N PRO A 271 10.51 -0.04 -2.20
CA PRO A 271 10.79 -0.67 -0.92
C PRO A 271 9.50 -0.91 -0.12
N SER A 272 9.43 -2.04 0.59
CA SER A 272 8.23 -2.40 1.38
C SER A 272 7.87 -1.37 2.44
N ALA A 273 8.85 -0.62 2.97
CA ALA A 273 8.61 0.45 3.93
C ALA A 273 7.87 1.67 3.35
N GLU A 274 7.91 1.83 2.02
CA GLU A 274 7.21 2.90 1.29
C GLU A 274 5.90 2.41 0.66
N ASP A 275 5.57 1.12 0.80
CA ASP A 275 4.41 0.49 0.19
C ASP A 275 3.12 0.83 0.94
N MET A 276 2.38 1.81 0.41
CA MET A 276 1.05 2.19 0.91
C MET A 276 -0.03 1.11 0.69
N PHE A 277 0.27 0.03 -0.05
CA PHE A 277 -0.66 -1.07 -0.35
C PHE A 277 -0.10 -2.41 0.15
N SER A 278 0.54 -2.37 1.32
CA SER A 278 1.25 -3.52 1.90
C SER A 278 0.36 -4.74 2.18
N LEU A 279 -0.94 -4.58 2.40
CA LEU A 279 -1.87 -5.69 2.59
C LEU A 279 -3.11 -5.56 1.71
N GLY A 280 -3.66 -6.71 1.33
CA GLY A 280 -5.01 -6.83 0.81
C GLY A 280 -6.05 -6.44 1.86
N THR A 281 -7.23 -6.02 1.43
CA THR A 281 -8.27 -5.52 2.33
C THR A 281 -8.68 -6.55 3.39
N ALA A 282 -8.80 -7.82 3.01
CA ALA A 282 -9.20 -8.88 3.96
C ALA A 282 -8.11 -9.11 5.02
N GLU A 283 -6.85 -9.13 4.60
CA GLU A 283 -5.67 -9.27 5.45
C GLU A 283 -5.52 -8.08 6.39
N ALA A 284 -5.68 -6.85 5.89
CA ALA A 284 -5.63 -5.63 6.68
C ALA A 284 -6.72 -5.59 7.76
N LEU A 285 -7.95 -5.98 7.41
CA LEU A 285 -9.05 -6.06 8.38
C LEU A 285 -8.81 -7.15 9.44
N ALA A 286 -8.27 -8.31 9.03
CA ALA A 286 -7.94 -9.37 9.97
C ALA A 286 -6.79 -8.98 10.91
N ALA A 287 -5.75 -8.33 10.38
CA ALA A 287 -4.66 -7.78 11.17
C ALA A 287 -5.17 -6.75 12.19
N GLY A 288 -5.96 -5.77 11.74
CA GLY A 288 -6.53 -4.76 12.61
C GLY A 288 -7.39 -5.34 13.74
N ARG A 289 -8.22 -6.35 13.47
CA ARG A 289 -9.01 -7.03 14.52
C ARG A 289 -8.13 -7.67 15.61
N ARG A 290 -7.01 -8.29 15.24
CA ARG A 290 -6.09 -8.91 16.20
C ARG A 290 -5.29 -7.85 16.96
N GLU A 291 -4.91 -6.77 16.28
CA GLU A 291 -4.15 -5.66 16.88
C GLU A 291 -4.92 -4.98 18.02
N VAL A 292 -6.25 -4.81 17.90
CA VAL A 292 -7.07 -4.24 18.99
C VAL A 292 -6.88 -4.99 20.30
N LEU A 293 -6.92 -6.32 20.28
CA LEU A 293 -6.75 -7.13 21.49
C LEU A 293 -5.34 -7.02 22.05
N ALA A 294 -4.34 -6.97 21.17
CA ALA A 294 -2.96 -6.80 21.56
C ALA A 294 -2.75 -5.46 22.26
N VAL A 295 -3.23 -4.35 21.68
CA VAL A 295 -3.18 -3.00 22.26
C VAL A 295 -3.94 -2.95 23.58
N ARG A 296 -5.11 -3.59 23.65
CA ARG A 296 -5.95 -3.66 24.85
C ARG A 296 -5.25 -4.32 26.04
N LEU A 297 -4.41 -5.32 25.77
CA LEU A 297 -3.70 -6.13 26.77
C LEU A 297 -2.26 -5.65 27.03
N ALA A 298 -1.72 -4.75 26.20
CA ALA A 298 -0.37 -4.25 26.35
C ALA A 298 -0.20 -3.55 27.71
N ALA A 299 0.69 -4.09 28.56
CA ALA A 299 1.05 -3.48 29.83
C ALA A 299 1.83 -2.17 29.61
N GLY A 300 1.56 -1.19 30.47
CA GLY A 300 1.84 0.22 30.27
C GLY A 300 3.32 0.62 30.19
N GLU A 301 3.61 1.36 29.12
CA GLU A 301 4.38 2.62 29.09
C GLU A 301 3.77 3.42 27.93
N LEU A 302 3.34 4.66 28.18
CA LEU A 302 2.81 5.54 27.14
C LEU A 302 3.97 6.19 26.39
N SER A 303 3.90 6.26 25.07
CA SER A 303 4.78 7.14 24.29
C SER A 303 4.49 8.61 24.64
N ASP A 304 5.51 9.46 24.53
CA ASP A 304 5.37 10.91 24.60
C ASP A 304 4.74 11.51 23.33
N ASP A 305 4.49 10.68 22.30
CA ASP A 305 3.89 11.11 21.05
C ASP A 305 2.51 11.75 21.25
N PRO A 306 2.25 12.93 20.66
CA PRO A 306 0.98 13.61 20.81
C PRO A 306 -0.15 12.81 20.14
N VAL A 307 -1.26 12.62 20.88
CA VAL A 307 -2.46 11.97 20.35
C VAL A 307 -3.39 13.02 19.71
N PRO A 308 -3.69 12.92 18.40
CA PRO A 308 -4.66 13.78 17.75
C PRO A 308 -6.05 13.66 18.40
N ASP A 309 -6.89 14.68 18.20
CA ASP A 309 -8.22 14.71 18.83
C ASP A 309 -9.22 13.70 18.24
N ALA A 310 -9.12 13.43 16.93
CA ALA A 310 -10.08 12.59 16.23
C ALA A 310 -10.18 11.14 16.77
N PRO A 311 -9.06 10.41 17.02
CA PRO A 311 -9.10 9.09 17.66
C PRO A 311 -9.80 9.11 19.03
N VAL A 312 -9.46 10.08 19.89
CA VAL A 312 -10.09 10.22 21.23
C VAL A 312 -11.59 10.44 21.11
N ARG A 313 -12.03 11.30 20.18
CA ARG A 313 -13.47 11.56 19.97
C ARG A 313 -14.24 10.35 19.45
N ARG A 314 -13.63 9.54 18.58
CA ARG A 314 -14.25 8.28 18.12
C ARG A 314 -14.34 7.28 19.26
N ALA A 315 -13.29 7.12 20.06
CA ALA A 315 -13.31 6.26 21.23
C ALA A 315 -14.43 6.69 22.20
N VAL A 316 -14.51 7.97 22.57
CA VAL A 316 -15.58 8.50 23.45
C VAL A 316 -16.98 8.29 22.86
N ALA A 317 -17.15 8.39 21.54
CA ALA A 317 -18.44 8.12 20.89
C ALA A 317 -18.87 6.65 21.05
N VAL A 318 -17.93 5.70 20.91
CA VAL A 318 -18.18 4.27 21.15
C VAL A 318 -18.47 4.01 22.63
N MET A 319 -17.63 4.53 23.53
CA MET A 319 -17.81 4.41 24.99
C MET A 319 -19.20 4.85 25.43
N ARG A 320 -19.62 6.03 24.96
CA ARG A 320 -20.94 6.57 25.27
C ARG A 320 -22.05 5.67 24.73
N GLY A 321 -21.91 5.14 23.51
CA GLY A 321 -22.92 4.29 22.87
C GLY A 321 -23.07 2.90 23.50
N GLN A 322 -22.01 2.34 24.07
CA GLN A 322 -22.02 1.02 24.71
C GLN A 322 -22.44 1.05 26.18
N ALA A 323 -22.34 2.22 26.82
CA ALA A 323 -22.75 2.35 28.20
C ALA A 323 -24.27 2.18 28.35
N SER A 324 -24.68 1.52 29.43
CA SER A 324 -26.08 1.54 29.84
C SER A 324 -26.51 2.98 30.09
N GLU A 325 -27.68 3.36 29.56
CA GLU A 325 -28.20 4.75 29.64
C GLU A 325 -27.23 5.78 29.02
N PRO A 326 -26.95 5.70 27.70
CA PRO A 326 -25.92 6.48 27.01
C PRO A 326 -26.12 8.02 27.11
N GLY A 327 -27.33 8.46 27.47
CA GLY A 327 -27.66 9.86 27.75
C GLY A 327 -26.98 10.44 29.00
N LEU A 328 -26.59 9.58 29.95
CA LEU A 328 -26.09 9.97 31.27
C LEU A 328 -24.57 10.06 31.37
N TRP A 329 -23.83 9.50 30.42
CA TRP A 329 -22.37 9.46 30.47
C TRP A 329 -21.73 10.74 29.91
N ARG A 330 -20.72 11.26 30.61
CA ARG A 330 -19.92 12.41 30.19
C ARG A 330 -18.44 12.06 30.38
N TYR A 331 -17.61 12.51 29.44
CA TYR A 331 -16.17 12.31 29.47
C TYR A 331 -15.50 13.68 29.33
N VAL A 332 -14.61 14.01 30.26
CA VAL A 332 -13.85 15.27 30.26
C VAL A 332 -12.41 14.95 29.89
N ARG A 333 -11.94 15.48 28.75
CA ARG A 333 -10.52 15.48 28.41
C ARG A 333 -9.83 16.61 29.17
N VAL A 334 -8.90 16.26 30.06
CA VAL A 334 -8.21 17.23 30.91
C VAL A 334 -6.93 17.68 30.23
N SER A 335 -6.98 18.83 29.54
CA SER A 335 -5.80 19.38 28.84
C SER A 335 -5.07 20.49 29.61
N SER A 336 -5.74 21.12 30.58
CA SER A 336 -5.16 22.23 31.34
C SER A 336 -4.11 21.74 32.35
N PRO A 337 -2.88 22.28 32.35
CA PRO A 337 -1.88 21.94 33.37
C PRO A 337 -2.34 22.26 34.81
N ALA A 338 -3.14 23.32 34.98
CA ALA A 338 -3.68 23.67 36.29
C ALA A 338 -4.71 22.64 36.77
N ALA A 339 -5.61 22.19 35.88
CA ALA A 339 -6.58 21.16 36.20
C ALA A 339 -5.90 19.82 36.48
N ARG A 340 -4.89 19.44 35.69
CA ARG A 340 -4.10 18.22 35.94
C ARG A 340 -3.40 18.23 37.29
N ARG A 341 -2.79 19.35 37.69
CA ARG A 341 -2.20 19.51 39.03
C ARG A 341 -3.25 19.42 40.14
N ALA A 342 -4.41 20.04 39.98
CA ALA A 342 -5.47 19.90 40.98
C ALA A 342 -5.91 18.44 41.15
N LEU A 343 -5.95 17.66 40.06
CA LEU A 343 -6.30 16.24 40.12
C LEU A 343 -5.29 15.38 40.88
N THR A 344 -4.00 15.75 40.96
CA THR A 344 -3.03 14.94 41.74
C THR A 344 -3.34 14.94 43.23
N ASP A 345 -3.96 16.01 43.71
CA ASP A 345 -4.31 16.17 45.13
C ASP A 345 -5.75 15.69 45.42
N LEU A 346 -6.62 15.72 44.41
CA LEU A 346 -8.04 15.39 44.56
C LEU A 346 -8.34 13.92 44.31
N LEU A 347 -7.65 13.25 43.38
CA LEU A 347 -7.96 11.87 43.03
C LEU A 347 -7.63 10.93 44.21
N PRO A 348 -8.54 9.99 44.53
CA PRO A 348 -8.39 9.08 45.66
C PRO A 348 -7.30 8.02 45.42
N GLY A 349 -6.78 7.46 46.52
CA GLY A 349 -5.86 6.31 46.49
C GLY A 349 -4.40 6.63 46.16
N GLU A 350 -3.58 5.58 46.04
CA GLU A 350 -2.19 5.68 45.58
C GLU A 350 -2.17 5.78 44.05
N ILE A 351 -2.12 7.01 43.53
CA ILE A 351 -2.09 7.29 42.09
C ILE A 351 -0.67 7.61 41.58
N ASP A 352 -0.43 7.29 40.31
CA ASP A 352 0.74 7.79 39.58
C ASP A 352 0.52 9.25 39.15
N THR A 353 1.08 10.19 39.91
CA THR A 353 0.97 11.63 39.63
C THR A 353 1.68 12.05 38.35
N ASP A 354 2.73 11.34 37.92
CA ASP A 354 3.42 11.60 36.66
C ASP A 354 2.51 11.25 35.47
N LEU A 355 1.74 10.17 35.60
CA LEU A 355 0.74 9.78 34.61
C LEU A 355 -0.38 10.83 34.50
N VAL A 356 -0.90 11.33 35.62
CA VAL A 356 -1.93 12.40 35.63
C VAL A 356 -1.41 13.67 34.97
N THR A 357 -0.18 14.06 35.26
CA THR A 357 0.40 15.32 34.78
C THR A 357 0.87 15.26 33.34
N ARG A 358 1.42 14.13 32.88
CA ARG A 358 2.10 14.03 31.58
C ARG A 358 1.41 13.20 30.52
N ALA A 359 0.46 12.32 30.86
CA ALA A 359 -0.16 11.45 29.86
C ALA A 359 -0.73 12.25 28.67
N PRO A 360 -0.46 11.82 27.41
CA PRO A 360 -0.94 12.51 26.21
C PRO A 360 -2.46 12.74 26.22
N VAL A 361 -3.21 11.80 26.78
CA VAL A 361 -4.65 11.90 27.02
C VAL A 361 -4.93 11.55 28.48
N LEU A 362 -5.70 12.41 29.16
CA LEU A 362 -6.31 12.12 30.46
C LEU A 362 -7.82 12.34 30.32
N LEU A 363 -8.60 11.28 30.51
CA LEU A 363 -10.04 11.29 30.49
C LEU A 363 -10.59 11.07 31.89
N VAL A 364 -11.51 11.92 32.31
CA VAL A 364 -12.30 11.72 33.53
C VAL A 364 -13.74 11.39 33.13
N ALA A 365 -14.24 10.25 33.61
CA ALA A 365 -15.58 9.77 33.31
C ALA A 365 -16.56 10.18 34.41
N PHE A 366 -17.75 10.59 33.99
CA PHE A 366 -18.83 11.06 34.84
C PHE A 366 -20.18 10.46 34.43
N ARG A 367 -21.08 10.35 35.41
CA ARG A 367 -22.53 10.17 35.21
C ARG A 367 -23.27 11.43 35.63
N THR A 368 -24.22 11.92 34.83
CA THR A 368 -24.95 13.16 35.12
C THR A 368 -26.02 13.01 36.21
N GLU A 369 -26.40 11.78 36.53
CA GLU A 369 -27.37 11.44 37.57
C GLU A 369 -26.69 10.48 38.55
N ALA A 370 -26.66 10.83 39.82
CA ALA A 370 -26.00 10.02 40.84
C ALA A 370 -26.80 8.76 41.16
N LEU A 371 -26.13 7.62 41.24
CA LEU A 371 -26.71 6.34 41.68
C LEU A 371 -26.76 6.18 43.20
N GLY A 372 -26.19 7.13 43.96
CA GLY A 372 -25.92 6.96 45.41
C GLY A 372 -24.52 6.41 45.67
N ALA A 373 -24.09 6.40 46.94
CA ALA A 373 -22.86 5.74 47.35
C ALA A 373 -23.07 4.22 47.32
N PHE A 374 -22.11 3.48 46.77
CA PHE A 374 -22.19 2.02 46.72
C PHE A 374 -21.83 1.44 48.07
N ASP A 375 -22.76 0.70 48.66
CA ASP A 375 -22.46 -0.20 49.76
C ASP A 375 -22.17 -1.59 49.16
N LEU A 376 -20.93 -2.06 49.29
CA LEU A 376 -20.52 -3.37 48.77
C LEU A 376 -21.17 -4.53 49.54
N ASP A 377 -21.75 -4.24 50.71
CA ASP A 377 -22.53 -5.17 51.51
C ASP A 377 -24.04 -5.10 51.17
N ASP A 378 -24.44 -4.27 50.21
CA ASP A 378 -25.84 -4.19 49.74
C ASP A 378 -26.22 -5.44 48.94
N GLU A 379 -27.18 -6.19 49.46
CA GLU A 379 -27.71 -7.40 48.82
C GLU A 379 -28.85 -7.09 47.83
N ASP A 380 -29.22 -5.82 47.63
CA ASP A 380 -30.25 -5.42 46.68
C ASP A 380 -29.86 -5.74 45.23
N PRO A 381 -30.61 -6.62 44.53
CA PRO A 381 -30.27 -7.02 43.16
C PRO A 381 -30.26 -5.88 42.15
N GLU A 382 -31.06 -4.81 42.34
CA GLU A 382 -31.08 -3.67 41.43
C GLU A 382 -29.81 -2.83 41.55
N THR A 383 -29.36 -2.62 42.78
CA THR A 383 -28.08 -1.96 43.11
C THR A 383 -26.89 -2.74 42.56
N ILE A 384 -26.84 -4.06 42.78
CA ILE A 384 -25.81 -4.93 42.21
C ILE A 384 -25.80 -4.86 40.67
N ALA A 385 -26.98 -4.93 40.03
CA ALA A 385 -27.08 -4.85 38.59
C ALA A 385 -26.67 -3.47 38.04
N ALA A 386 -26.93 -2.38 38.77
CA ALA A 386 -26.48 -1.04 38.41
C ALA A 386 -24.95 -0.91 38.48
N VAL A 387 -24.32 -1.48 39.50
CA VAL A 387 -22.85 -1.56 39.63
C VAL A 387 -22.25 -2.33 38.45
N MET A 388 -22.78 -3.50 38.13
CA MET A 388 -22.29 -4.32 37.01
C MET A 388 -22.36 -3.57 35.68
N ARG A 389 -23.49 -2.89 35.40
CA ARG A 389 -23.65 -2.05 34.20
C ARG A 389 -22.63 -0.91 34.13
N GLN A 390 -22.23 -0.35 35.27
CA GLN A 390 -21.21 0.69 35.33
C GLN A 390 -19.81 0.13 35.10
N MET A 391 -19.49 -1.03 35.68
CA MET A 391 -18.23 -1.74 35.44
C MET A 391 -18.08 -2.12 33.96
N ASP A 392 -19.16 -2.57 33.33
CA ASP A 392 -19.20 -2.85 31.89
C ASP A 392 -18.86 -1.60 31.06
N GLY A 393 -19.44 -0.44 31.40
CA GLY A 393 -19.13 0.83 30.73
C GLY A 393 -17.66 1.24 30.84
N ILE A 394 -17.02 0.98 31.99
CA ILE A 394 -15.58 1.22 32.21
C ILE A 394 -14.74 0.23 31.38
N ALA A 395 -15.13 -1.04 31.32
CA ALA A 395 -14.44 -2.05 30.51
C ALA A 395 -14.49 -1.72 29.01
N CYS A 396 -15.65 -1.27 28.51
CA CYS A 396 -15.82 -0.82 27.12
C CYS A 396 -14.91 0.37 26.74
N ALA A 397 -14.52 1.20 27.70
CA ALA A 397 -13.62 2.33 27.46
C ALA A 397 -12.23 1.90 27.01
N ALA A 398 -11.74 0.81 27.59
CA ALA A 398 -10.45 0.28 27.21
C ALA A 398 -10.45 -0.30 25.77
N ASP A 399 -11.53 -0.96 25.37
CA ASP A 399 -11.67 -1.54 24.03
C ASP A 399 -11.80 -0.44 22.96
N ALA A 400 -12.57 0.61 23.25
CA ALA A 400 -12.75 1.75 22.36
C ALA A 400 -11.45 2.54 22.14
N LEU A 401 -10.60 2.67 23.16
CA LEU A 401 -9.27 3.27 23.04
C LEU A 401 -8.32 2.37 22.25
N ALA A 402 -8.33 1.06 22.53
CA ALA A 402 -7.49 0.10 21.85
C ALA A 402 -7.82 0.00 20.35
N ALA A 403 -9.10 0.11 19.98
CA ALA A 403 -9.54 0.16 18.59
C ALA A 403 -9.00 1.38 17.82
N GLU A 404 -8.57 2.42 18.55
CA GLU A 404 -7.95 3.64 18.03
C GLU A 404 -6.41 3.60 18.17
N GLY A 405 -5.83 2.44 18.51
CA GLY A 405 -4.40 2.25 18.70
C GLY A 405 -3.86 2.86 19.99
N LEU A 406 -4.73 3.20 20.95
CA LEU A 406 -4.35 3.81 22.21
C LEU A 406 -4.34 2.77 23.32
N VAL A 407 -3.18 2.58 23.94
CA VAL A 407 -3.10 1.88 25.22
C VAL A 407 -3.68 2.77 26.31
N HIS A 408 -4.21 2.16 27.36
CA HIS A 408 -4.83 2.88 28.46
C HIS A 408 -4.28 2.38 29.80
N VAL A 409 -4.25 3.27 30.78
CA VAL A 409 -3.88 2.96 32.16
C VAL A 409 -4.95 3.57 33.05
N MET A 410 -5.61 2.74 33.86
CA MET A 410 -6.53 3.21 34.88
C MET A 410 -5.74 3.97 35.94
N VAL A 411 -6.04 5.26 36.11
CA VAL A 411 -5.40 6.09 37.14
C VAL A 411 -6.04 5.81 38.49
N THR A 412 -7.37 5.89 38.55
CA THR A 412 -8.13 5.53 39.74
C THR A 412 -9.56 5.13 39.38
N PRO A 413 -10.10 4.07 40.01
CA PRO A 413 -11.52 3.76 39.93
C PRO A 413 -12.33 4.76 40.78
N GLY A 414 -13.56 5.09 40.37
CA GLY A 414 -14.42 6.03 41.10
C GLY A 414 -15.49 5.41 41.99
N LEU A 415 -15.57 4.08 42.09
CA LEU A 415 -16.68 3.40 42.77
C LEU A 415 -16.55 3.26 44.29
N ILE A 416 -15.34 3.20 44.84
CA ILE A 416 -15.13 2.80 46.24
C ILE A 416 -14.86 4.00 47.17
N ASP A 417 -14.24 5.08 46.67
CA ASP A 417 -13.94 6.28 47.46
C ASP A 417 -13.89 7.51 46.55
N PRO A 418 -15.03 8.09 46.13
CA PRO A 418 -15.03 9.18 45.17
C PRO A 418 -14.48 10.49 45.79
N PRO A 419 -13.77 11.31 45.00
CA PRO A 419 -13.27 12.61 45.45
C PRO A 419 -14.40 13.59 45.79
N ASP A 420 -14.10 14.66 46.53
CA ASP A 420 -15.07 15.72 46.82
C ASP A 420 -15.66 16.29 45.51
N PRO A 421 -16.96 16.11 45.26
CA PRO A 421 -17.58 16.51 43.99
C PRO A 421 -17.57 18.03 43.78
N VAL A 422 -17.54 18.84 44.84
CA VAL A 422 -17.48 20.30 44.73
C VAL A 422 -16.10 20.74 44.26
N ALA A 423 -15.04 20.26 44.93
CA ALA A 423 -13.67 20.56 44.55
C ALA A 423 -13.33 20.02 43.15
N LEU A 424 -13.75 18.78 42.83
CA LEU A 424 -13.54 18.19 41.51
C LEU A 424 -14.28 18.97 40.41
N GLY A 425 -15.54 19.34 40.65
CA GLY A 425 -16.34 20.14 39.71
C GLY A 425 -15.71 21.49 39.43
N ALA A 426 -15.18 22.17 40.46
CA ALA A 426 -14.47 23.43 40.32
C ALA A 426 -13.16 23.29 39.53
N ALA A 427 -12.38 22.22 39.77
CA ALA A 427 -11.13 21.96 39.06
C ALA A 427 -11.31 21.68 37.56
N LEU A 428 -12.43 21.01 37.20
CA LEU A 428 -12.70 20.57 35.83
C LEU A 428 -13.72 21.44 35.08
N GLY A 429 -14.38 22.38 35.76
CA GLY A 429 -15.42 23.23 35.18
C GLY A 429 -16.70 22.46 34.85
N VAL A 430 -17.07 21.47 35.67
CA VAL A 430 -18.27 20.64 35.51
C VAL A 430 -19.20 20.74 36.72
N PRO A 431 -20.51 20.45 36.58
CA PRO A 431 -21.43 20.47 37.72
C PRO A 431 -21.03 19.48 38.83
N ALA A 432 -21.07 19.91 40.08
CA ALA A 432 -20.84 19.03 41.24
C ALA A 432 -21.89 17.92 41.40
N SER A 433 -23.01 18.01 40.68
CA SER A 433 -24.02 16.94 40.64
C SER A 433 -23.60 15.75 39.78
N TRP A 434 -22.53 15.88 38.99
CA TRP A 434 -22.01 14.77 38.18
C TRP A 434 -21.21 13.81 39.06
N GLN A 435 -21.61 12.55 39.07
CA GLN A 435 -20.91 11.49 39.80
C GLN A 435 -19.64 11.08 39.07
N PHE A 436 -18.50 11.13 39.77
CA PHE A 436 -17.21 10.65 39.27
C PHE A 436 -17.22 9.11 39.13
N LEU A 437 -16.73 8.60 38.00
CA LEU A 437 -16.68 7.16 37.72
C LEU A 437 -15.25 6.62 37.62
N GLY A 438 -14.27 7.50 37.46
CA GLY A 438 -12.85 7.14 37.35
C GLY A 438 -12.08 8.08 36.44
N ALA A 439 -10.76 7.92 36.46
CA ALA A 439 -9.84 8.63 35.57
C ALA A 439 -8.95 7.62 34.83
N THR A 440 -8.78 7.84 33.53
CA THR A 440 -8.01 6.96 32.65
C THR A 440 -7.01 7.80 31.86
N ALA A 441 -5.75 7.40 31.89
CA ALA A 441 -4.72 7.92 31.01
C ALA A 441 -4.64 7.07 29.74
N ALA A 442 -4.34 7.69 28.61
CA ALA A 442 -4.19 6.99 27.33
C ALA A 442 -3.15 7.65 26.43
N GLY A 443 -2.57 6.85 25.53
CA GLY A 443 -1.51 7.27 24.63
C GLY A 443 -1.18 6.19 23.61
N TYR A 444 -0.34 6.51 22.63
CA TYR A 444 0.26 5.48 21.79
C TYR A 444 1.18 4.59 22.65
N PRO A 445 1.34 3.30 22.33
CA PRO A 445 2.24 2.44 23.07
C PRO A 445 3.70 2.89 22.85
N ALA A 446 4.51 2.91 23.91
CA ALA A 446 5.93 3.27 23.82
C ALA A 446 6.76 2.28 22.97
N ARG A 447 6.23 1.07 22.74
CA ARG A 447 6.84 0.04 21.89
C ARG A 447 5.78 -0.55 20.97
N PRO A 448 6.15 -1.02 19.76
CA PRO A 448 5.23 -1.73 18.89
C PRO A 448 4.60 -2.92 19.61
N VAL A 449 3.27 -3.02 19.54
CA VAL A 449 2.52 -4.10 20.15
C VAL A 449 2.42 -5.25 19.15
N VAL A 450 2.78 -6.45 19.59
CA VAL A 450 2.71 -7.65 18.77
C VAL A 450 1.52 -8.49 19.26
N PRO A 451 0.58 -8.88 18.38
CA PRO A 451 -0.47 -9.82 18.74
C PRO A 451 0.09 -11.12 19.29
N ALA A 452 -0.60 -11.69 20.28
CA ALA A 452 -0.26 -13.00 20.83
C ALA A 452 -0.42 -14.11 19.77
N ASP A 453 0.17 -15.28 20.05
CA ASP A 453 -0.03 -16.48 19.24
C ASP A 453 -1.52 -16.88 19.25
N ASP A 454 -1.99 -17.44 18.13
CA ASP A 454 -3.38 -17.84 17.91
C ASP A 454 -3.68 -19.25 18.48
N ASP A 455 -2.69 -19.94 19.06
CA ASP A 455 -2.87 -21.25 19.72
C ASP A 455 -3.32 -21.10 21.19
N PRO A 456 -4.57 -21.45 21.53
CA PRO A 456 -5.07 -21.38 22.90
C PRO A 456 -4.53 -22.50 23.81
N GLY A 457 -3.81 -23.49 23.27
CA GLY A 457 -3.25 -24.60 24.04
C GLY A 457 -4.30 -25.35 24.86
N ASP A 458 -3.96 -25.67 26.11
CA ASP A 458 -4.84 -26.37 27.06
C ASP A 458 -5.87 -25.45 27.74
N ALA A 459 -5.81 -24.14 27.50
CA ALA A 459 -6.80 -23.18 28.02
C ALA A 459 -8.16 -23.27 27.29
N TYR A 460 -8.21 -23.91 26.12
CA TYR A 460 -9.44 -24.17 25.37
C TYR A 460 -9.72 -25.68 25.29
N LEU A 461 -10.80 -26.12 25.94
CA LEU A 461 -11.24 -27.52 25.93
C LEU A 461 -12.52 -27.63 25.08
N GLU A 462 -12.44 -28.36 23.97
CA GLU A 462 -13.60 -28.75 23.17
C GLU A 462 -14.07 -30.15 23.62
N ARG A 463 -15.36 -30.29 23.96
CA ARG A 463 -15.96 -31.55 24.43
C ARG A 463 -17.10 -32.00 23.55
#